data_AF-A0A7T5BJK6-F1
#
_entry.id   AF-A0A7T5BJK6-F1
#
_cell.length_a   1.000
_cell.length_b   1.000
_cell.length_c   1.000
_cell.angle_alpha   90.00
_cell.angle_beta   90.00
_cell.angle_gamma   90.00
#
_symmetry.space_group_name_H-M   'P 1'
#
loop_
_entity.id
_entity.type
_entity.pdbx_description
1 polymer ?
#
loop_
_entity_poly.entity_id
_entity_poly.type
_entity_poly.pdbx_seq_one_letter_code
_entity_poly.pdbx_strand_id
1 'polypeptide(L)'
;MPARRTLASAAIGSALVGLLLAGCSVSGDEAVPAPTRQTSVDGAGRTSGTSPAPTGEQAQTPQVLPVGAVAAETDVVSADGGTRMHVRVVANRQGTFDAELSGYRTTTDEWLRLEFRRSDADGGGDSSGYVAGVARWDPATSAPASVGLSEAGPTPDYLHSVALVPSSDDGDAGLTGDVPVLAVAPLRWTIPDPYPALRVVVGEARPGAHGWVHDRDGVPVSYQVATDDAQATVADRLGLTVAQLRWLNPTLPTDAGAQLITDTDLNLDPDER
;
A
#
# COMPACT_ATOMS: atom_id res chain seq x y z
N MET A 1 31.98 -28.65 44.40
CA MET A 1 31.09 -29.17 45.46
C MET A 1 30.15 -28.06 45.88
N PRO A 2 28.86 -28.29 46.18
CA PRO A 2 27.84 -29.22 45.67
C PRO A 2 26.74 -28.40 44.94
N ALA A 3 25.57 -28.83 44.48
CA ALA A 3 24.78 -30.04 44.66
C ALA A 3 23.91 -30.27 43.40
N ARG A 4 23.83 -31.54 42.99
CA ARG A 4 22.83 -32.07 42.05
C ARG A 4 21.44 -31.97 42.70
N ARG A 5 20.42 -31.65 41.90
CA ARG A 5 19.03 -32.05 42.16
C ARG A 5 18.44 -32.66 40.89
N THR A 6 18.30 -33.98 40.93
CA THR A 6 17.45 -34.81 40.09
C THR A 6 16.00 -34.73 40.62
N LEU A 7 15.02 -34.92 39.73
CA LEU A 7 13.61 -35.37 39.89
C LEU A 7 12.80 -34.70 38.75
N ALA A 8 11.82 -35.28 38.07
CA ALA A 8 11.28 -36.64 38.03
C ALA A 8 10.48 -36.76 36.71
N SER A 9 10.35 -37.98 36.20
CA SER A 9 9.58 -38.33 35.01
C SER A 9 8.06 -38.12 35.19
N ALA A 10 7.37 -37.71 34.12
CA ALA A 10 5.96 -37.99 33.93
C ALA A 10 5.73 -38.38 32.47
N ALA A 11 5.54 -39.68 32.24
CA ALA A 11 5.09 -40.25 30.98
C ALA A 11 3.59 -39.99 30.83
N ILE A 12 3.17 -39.41 29.71
CA ILE A 12 1.77 -39.42 29.28
C ILE A 12 1.72 -40.29 28.03
N GLY A 13 1.28 -41.54 28.24
CA GLY A 13 0.81 -42.39 27.17
C GLY A 13 -0.59 -41.96 26.75
N SER A 14 -0.88 -41.97 25.46
CA SER A 14 -2.25 -41.97 24.96
C SER A 14 -2.32 -42.82 23.69
N ALA A 15 -3.28 -43.72 23.75
CA ALA A 15 -3.52 -44.83 22.83
C ALA A 15 -3.82 -44.36 21.41
N LEU A 16 -3.11 -44.93 20.44
CA LEU A 16 -3.48 -44.92 19.03
C LEU A 16 -4.59 -45.96 18.82
N VAL A 17 -5.81 -45.47 18.65
CA VAL A 17 -6.96 -46.26 18.21
C VAL A 17 -6.75 -46.63 16.74
N GLY A 18 -6.66 -47.92 16.47
CA GLY A 18 -6.65 -48.47 15.12
C GLY A 18 -8.04 -48.38 14.50
N LEU A 19 -8.14 -47.67 13.38
CA LEU A 19 -9.32 -47.69 12.52
C LEU A 19 -9.01 -48.59 11.31
N LEU A 20 -9.60 -49.78 11.31
CA LEU A 20 -9.62 -50.69 10.16
C LEU A 20 -10.64 -50.16 9.14
N LEU A 21 -10.16 -49.70 7.98
CA LEU A 21 -11.00 -49.52 6.79
C LEU A 21 -10.58 -50.57 5.75
N ALA A 22 -11.39 -51.62 5.66
CA ALA A 22 -11.45 -52.49 4.51
C ALA A 22 -12.18 -51.74 3.37
N GLY A 23 -11.53 -51.63 2.21
CA GLY A 23 -12.11 -51.02 1.01
C GLY A 23 -11.60 -51.74 -0.22
N CYS A 24 -12.53 -52.31 -0.99
CA CYS A 24 -12.34 -53.25 -2.08
C CYS A 24 -11.49 -52.74 -3.24
N SER A 25 -10.63 -53.59 -3.78
CA SER A 25 -10.05 -53.48 -5.12
C SER A 25 -11.12 -53.75 -6.18
N VAL A 26 -11.37 -52.80 -7.07
CA VAL A 26 -11.95 -53.08 -8.40
C VAL A 26 -11.12 -52.38 -9.46
N SER A 27 -10.51 -53.17 -10.31
CA SER A 27 -9.80 -52.75 -11.50
C SER A 27 -10.82 -52.37 -12.57
N GLY A 28 -10.77 -51.13 -13.06
CA GLY A 28 -11.53 -50.64 -14.19
C GLY A 28 -10.63 -49.75 -15.03
N ASP A 29 -10.12 -50.32 -16.12
CA ASP A 29 -9.40 -49.62 -17.18
C ASP A 29 -10.44 -48.80 -17.96
N GLU A 30 -10.57 -47.50 -17.66
CA GLU A 30 -11.40 -46.59 -18.46
C GLU A 30 -10.53 -45.48 -19.02
N ALA A 31 -10.36 -45.57 -20.34
CA ALA A 31 -9.52 -44.72 -21.15
C ALA A 31 -9.90 -43.25 -21.03
N VAL A 32 -8.90 -42.41 -20.79
CA VAL A 32 -8.96 -40.96 -20.98
C VAL A 32 -9.46 -40.69 -22.42
N PRO A 33 -10.53 -39.91 -22.65
CA PRO A 33 -10.92 -39.59 -24.02
C PRO A 33 -9.87 -38.67 -24.64
N ALA A 34 -9.19 -39.17 -25.67
CA ALA A 34 -8.33 -38.37 -26.53
C ALA A 34 -9.17 -37.31 -27.27
N PRO A 35 -8.67 -36.08 -27.45
CA PRO A 35 -9.43 -35.04 -28.13
C PRO A 35 -9.64 -35.40 -29.60
N THR A 36 -10.90 -35.61 -29.98
CA THR A 36 -11.31 -35.88 -31.36
C THR A 36 -11.11 -34.64 -32.21
N ARG A 37 -10.07 -34.63 -33.05
CA ARG A 37 -9.92 -33.65 -34.13
C ARG A 37 -10.97 -33.94 -35.21
N GLN A 38 -12.12 -33.29 -35.14
CA GLN A 38 -13.10 -33.30 -36.24
C GLN A 38 -12.71 -32.24 -37.29
N THR A 39 -12.27 -32.71 -38.44
CA THR A 39 -12.26 -31.94 -39.67
C THR A 39 -13.69 -31.87 -40.22
N SER A 40 -14.24 -30.68 -40.37
CA SER A 40 -15.38 -30.43 -41.27
C SER A 40 -15.07 -29.19 -42.07
N VAL A 41 -15.08 -29.37 -43.39
CA VAL A 41 -14.81 -28.36 -44.40
C VAL A 41 -16.18 -27.96 -45.00
N ASP A 42 -16.35 -26.64 -45.07
CA ASP A 42 -17.24 -25.82 -45.91
C ASP A 42 -18.76 -25.82 -45.74
N GLY A 43 -19.29 -24.60 -45.51
CA GLY A 43 -20.67 -24.26 -45.86
C GLY A 43 -21.32 -23.12 -45.07
N ALA A 44 -21.05 -21.88 -45.46
CA ALA A 44 -21.91 -20.69 -45.34
C ALA A 44 -22.20 -20.06 -43.97
N GLY A 45 -21.71 -18.82 -43.82
CA GLY A 45 -22.50 -17.72 -43.26
C GLY A 45 -22.48 -17.53 -41.75
N ARG A 46 -21.44 -16.87 -41.23
CA ARG A 46 -21.58 -15.88 -40.15
C ARG A 46 -20.33 -15.01 -40.11
N THR A 47 -20.55 -13.73 -40.35
CA THR A 47 -19.61 -12.64 -40.13
C THR A 47 -18.93 -12.80 -38.77
N SER A 48 -17.59 -12.79 -38.76
CA SER A 48 -16.78 -12.64 -37.56
C SER A 48 -17.17 -11.33 -36.88
N GLY A 49 -18.06 -11.42 -35.89
CA GLY A 49 -18.18 -10.40 -34.88
C GLY A 49 -16.92 -10.49 -34.04
N THR A 50 -15.95 -9.63 -34.32
CA THR A 50 -14.86 -9.34 -33.40
C THR A 50 -15.50 -8.83 -32.11
N SER A 51 -15.73 -9.72 -31.15
CA SER A 51 -15.91 -9.27 -29.78
C SER A 51 -14.62 -8.54 -29.42
N PRO A 52 -14.65 -7.25 -29.06
CA PRO A 52 -13.46 -6.64 -28.51
C PRO A 52 -13.12 -7.46 -27.26
N ALA A 53 -11.90 -8.00 -27.23
CA ALA A 53 -11.28 -8.34 -25.96
C ALA A 53 -11.44 -7.10 -25.05
N PRO A 54 -11.72 -7.25 -23.74
CA PRO A 54 -11.66 -6.10 -22.86
C PRO A 54 -10.23 -5.61 -22.97
N THR A 55 -10.05 -4.51 -23.69
CA THR A 55 -8.86 -3.68 -23.54
C THR A 55 -8.78 -3.48 -22.04
N GLY A 56 -7.72 -3.97 -21.42
CA GLY A 56 -7.37 -3.55 -20.08
C GLY A 56 -7.29 -2.05 -20.17
N GLU A 57 -8.38 -1.38 -19.82
CA GLU A 57 -8.46 0.05 -19.73
C GLU A 57 -7.48 0.33 -18.61
N GLN A 58 -6.25 0.67 -18.98
CA GLN A 58 -5.36 1.42 -18.13
C GLN A 58 -6.18 2.66 -17.83
N ALA A 59 -6.94 2.61 -16.73
CA ALA A 59 -7.70 3.71 -16.22
C ALA A 59 -6.66 4.82 -16.07
N GLN A 60 -6.67 5.76 -17.01
CA GLN A 60 -5.83 6.94 -16.89
C GLN A 60 -6.33 7.61 -15.63
N THR A 61 -5.54 7.53 -14.57
CA THR A 61 -5.97 8.10 -13.31
C THR A 61 -6.19 9.58 -13.55
N PRO A 62 -7.41 10.10 -13.33
CA PRO A 62 -7.69 11.49 -13.62
C PRO A 62 -6.66 12.38 -12.94
N GLN A 63 -6.03 13.25 -13.73
CA GLN A 63 -5.04 14.18 -13.21
C GLN A 63 -5.73 15.16 -12.25
N VAL A 64 -5.36 15.12 -10.97
CA VAL A 64 -6.02 15.90 -9.90
C VAL A 64 -5.62 17.39 -9.89
N LEU A 65 -4.46 17.73 -10.46
CA LEU A 65 -3.95 19.10 -10.56
C LEU A 65 -3.30 19.33 -11.92
N PRO A 66 -3.41 20.53 -12.53
CA PRO A 66 -2.73 20.85 -13.79
C PRO A 66 -1.21 20.65 -13.69
N VAL A 67 -0.58 20.21 -14.79
CA VAL A 67 0.89 20.08 -14.86
C VAL A 67 1.55 21.40 -14.48
N GLY A 68 2.52 21.35 -13.56
CA GLY A 68 3.24 22.52 -13.07
C GLY A 68 2.54 23.25 -11.91
N ALA A 69 1.34 22.82 -11.50
CA ALA A 69 0.69 23.34 -10.31
C ALA A 69 1.44 22.88 -9.05
N VAL A 70 1.64 23.81 -8.12
CA VAL A 70 2.20 23.51 -6.78
C VAL A 70 1.11 22.89 -5.93
N ALA A 71 1.39 21.72 -5.38
CA ALA A 71 0.48 20.97 -4.53
C ALA A 71 0.80 21.14 -3.04
N ALA A 72 2.07 21.33 -2.70
CA ALA A 72 2.54 21.61 -1.34
C ALA A 72 3.88 22.34 -1.42
N GLU A 73 4.17 23.19 -0.43
CA GLU A 73 5.43 23.93 -0.33
C GLU A 73 5.77 24.13 1.14
N THR A 74 7.04 23.90 1.51
CA THR A 74 7.49 24.01 2.90
C THR A 74 9.00 24.20 3.00
N ASP A 75 9.46 24.75 4.12
CA ASP A 75 10.88 24.84 4.46
C ASP A 75 11.21 23.84 5.57
N VAL A 76 12.06 22.86 5.26
CA VAL A 76 12.57 21.87 6.22
C VAL A 76 13.78 22.48 6.90
N VAL A 77 13.66 22.81 8.19
CA VAL A 77 14.71 23.49 8.95
C VAL A 77 14.95 22.78 10.28
N SER A 78 16.21 22.50 10.57
CA SER A 78 16.65 21.92 11.84
C SER A 78 16.44 22.90 13.00
N ALA A 79 16.29 22.37 14.22
CA ALA A 79 16.04 23.21 15.40
C ALA A 79 17.14 24.25 15.66
N ASP A 80 18.39 23.96 15.30
CA ASP A 80 19.54 24.86 15.41
C ASP A 80 19.77 25.73 14.16
N GLY A 81 19.03 25.47 13.07
CA GLY A 81 19.17 26.15 11.78
C GLY A 81 20.44 25.78 11.00
N GLY A 82 21.20 24.78 11.43
CA GLY A 82 22.41 24.31 10.76
C GLY A 82 22.11 23.63 9.44
N THR A 83 20.98 22.91 9.39
CA THR A 83 20.44 22.20 8.22
C THR A 83 19.13 22.81 7.77
N ARG A 84 19.01 23.12 6.47
CA ARG A 84 17.79 23.61 5.83
C ARG A 84 17.64 23.17 4.38
N MET A 85 16.40 23.08 3.91
CA MET A 85 16.06 22.88 2.51
C MET A 85 14.64 23.37 2.23
N HIS A 86 14.44 24.02 1.09
CA HIS A 86 13.13 24.37 0.58
C HIS A 86 12.60 23.24 -0.31
N VAL A 87 11.35 22.83 -0.09
CA VAL A 87 10.69 21.73 -0.77
C VAL A 87 9.41 22.24 -1.41
N ARG A 88 9.29 22.06 -2.72
CA ARG A 88 8.11 22.44 -3.51
C ARG A 88 7.61 21.23 -4.30
N VAL A 89 6.44 20.72 -3.96
CA VAL A 89 5.84 19.55 -4.63
C VAL A 89 4.95 20.02 -5.78
N VAL A 90 5.21 19.50 -6.98
CA VAL A 90 4.63 19.97 -8.24
C VAL A 90 4.03 18.81 -9.04
N ALA A 91 2.83 19.01 -9.59
CA ALA A 91 2.17 18.01 -10.43
C ALA A 91 2.91 17.85 -11.77
N ASN A 92 3.20 16.61 -12.16
CA ASN A 92 3.93 16.29 -13.38
C ASN A 92 3.01 15.78 -14.51
N ARG A 93 3.60 15.44 -15.67
CA ARG A 93 2.84 15.00 -16.86
C ARG A 93 2.29 13.59 -16.76
N GLN A 94 2.76 12.82 -15.78
CA GLN A 94 2.37 11.43 -15.54
C GLN A 94 1.14 11.33 -14.64
N GLY A 95 0.57 12.46 -14.21
CA GLY A 95 -0.53 12.49 -13.26
C GLY A 95 -0.10 12.20 -11.82
N THR A 96 1.21 12.33 -11.53
CA THR A 96 1.80 12.21 -10.20
C THR A 96 2.54 13.51 -9.85
N PHE A 97 3.51 13.44 -8.95
CA PHE A 97 4.21 14.61 -8.43
C PHE A 97 5.71 14.41 -8.38
N ASP A 98 6.44 15.52 -8.52
CA ASP A 98 7.87 15.62 -8.23
C ASP A 98 8.06 16.68 -7.13
N ALA A 99 8.99 16.45 -6.23
CA ALA A 99 9.44 17.44 -5.25
C ALA A 99 10.67 18.16 -5.79
N GLU A 100 10.52 19.44 -6.12
CA GLU A 100 11.62 20.35 -6.46
C GLU A 100 12.32 20.80 -5.18
N LEU A 101 13.64 20.62 -5.13
CA LEU A 101 14.47 20.88 -3.96
C LEU A 101 15.40 22.06 -4.22
N SER A 102 15.46 23.01 -3.29
CA SER A 102 16.33 24.18 -3.42
C SER A 102 16.78 24.72 -2.07
N GLY A 103 17.73 25.66 -2.08
CA GLY A 103 18.19 26.33 -0.86
C GLY A 103 18.83 25.40 0.17
N TYR A 104 19.30 24.23 -0.25
CA TYR A 104 19.93 23.26 0.63
C TYR A 104 21.21 23.83 1.26
N ARG A 105 21.32 23.68 2.57
CA ARG A 105 22.52 23.96 3.36
C ARG A 105 22.53 23.03 4.57
N THR A 106 23.70 22.54 4.94
CA THR A 106 23.90 21.73 6.15
C THR A 106 25.22 22.09 6.83
N THR A 107 25.31 21.80 8.12
CA THR A 107 26.57 21.80 8.88
C THR A 107 27.04 20.38 9.22
N THR A 108 26.28 19.37 8.84
CA THR A 108 26.60 17.96 9.04
C THR A 108 27.35 17.40 7.82
N ASP A 109 28.41 16.64 8.09
CA ASP A 109 29.20 15.95 7.07
C ASP A 109 28.73 14.49 6.83
N GLU A 110 27.79 14.00 7.62
CA GLU A 110 27.15 12.68 7.43
C GLU A 110 26.24 12.68 6.20
N TRP A 111 26.12 11.53 5.55
CA TRP A 111 25.17 11.35 4.46
C TRP A 111 23.76 11.71 4.91
N LEU A 112 22.98 12.29 4.00
CA LEU A 112 21.62 12.69 4.29
C LEU A 112 20.63 11.91 3.45
N ARG A 113 19.44 11.73 4.02
CA ARG A 113 18.27 11.19 3.36
C ARG A 113 17.08 12.13 3.54
N LEU A 114 16.38 12.43 2.46
CA LEU A 114 15.07 13.08 2.46
C LEU A 114 14.00 11.99 2.45
N GLU A 115 12.96 12.16 3.27
CA GLU A 115 11.83 11.25 3.35
C GLU A 115 10.52 12.03 3.41
N PHE A 116 9.54 11.67 2.59
CA PHE A 116 8.15 12.09 2.75
C PHE A 116 7.42 11.02 3.55
N ARG A 117 6.77 11.43 4.65
CA ARG A 117 6.25 10.52 5.67
C ARG A 117 4.76 10.68 5.82
N ARG A 118 4.09 9.59 6.18
CA ARG A 118 2.69 9.62 6.64
C ARG A 118 2.56 10.10 8.09
N SER A 119 3.62 10.03 8.90
CA SER A 119 3.61 10.62 10.24
C SER A 119 3.63 12.15 10.19
N ASP A 120 3.03 12.76 11.21
CA ASP A 120 3.10 14.19 11.45
C ASP A 120 4.51 14.63 11.85
N ALA A 121 4.79 15.92 11.69
CA ALA A 121 6.11 16.49 12.00
C ALA A 121 6.46 16.41 13.50
N ASP A 122 5.48 16.27 14.39
CA ASP A 122 5.66 16.06 15.83
C ASP A 122 5.78 14.58 16.22
N GLY A 123 5.76 13.67 15.23
CA GLY A 123 5.79 12.22 15.43
C GLY A 123 4.42 11.60 15.71
N GLY A 124 3.34 12.38 15.69
CA GLY A 124 1.96 11.90 15.75
C GLY A 124 1.47 11.26 14.43
N GLY A 125 0.21 10.84 14.44
CA GLY A 125 -0.45 10.25 13.27
C GLY A 125 -0.09 8.78 13.06
N ASP A 126 0.54 8.47 11.93
CA ASP A 126 0.86 7.11 11.50
C ASP A 126 2.18 6.59 12.07
N SER A 127 2.14 5.40 12.70
CA SER A 127 3.32 4.70 13.23
C SER A 127 3.87 3.61 12.31
N SER A 128 3.35 3.45 11.09
CA SER A 128 3.77 2.38 10.16
C SER A 128 5.22 2.50 9.70
N GLY A 129 5.79 3.71 9.76
CA GLY A 129 7.10 4.01 9.20
C GLY A 129 7.11 4.10 7.68
N TYR A 130 5.94 4.16 7.02
CA TYR A 130 5.84 4.35 5.58
C TYR A 130 6.51 5.66 5.14
N VAL A 131 7.36 5.54 4.12
CA VAL A 131 8.06 6.65 3.49
C VAL A 131 7.90 6.57 1.97
N ALA A 132 7.86 7.74 1.34
CA ALA A 132 7.92 7.91 -0.10
C ALA A 132 8.94 9.01 -0.46
N GLY A 133 9.30 9.11 -1.74
CA GLY A 133 10.18 10.14 -2.27
C GLY A 133 11.54 10.13 -1.59
N VAL A 134 12.14 8.94 -1.46
CA VAL A 134 13.41 8.79 -0.77
C VAL A 134 14.55 9.23 -1.67
N ALA A 135 15.33 10.20 -1.21
CA ALA A 135 16.56 10.61 -1.88
C ALA A 135 17.71 10.69 -0.90
N ARG A 136 18.88 10.20 -1.31
CA ARG A 136 20.09 10.16 -0.50
C ARG A 136 21.23 10.85 -1.23
N TRP A 137 22.05 11.58 -0.50
CA TRP A 137 23.25 12.22 -1.04
C TRP A 137 24.35 12.41 0.00
N ASP A 138 25.58 12.53 -0.49
CA ASP A 138 26.72 13.04 0.24
C ASP A 138 26.66 14.59 0.29
N PRO A 139 26.64 15.22 1.47
CA PRO A 139 26.69 16.67 1.61
C PRO A 139 27.83 17.35 0.86
N ALA A 140 28.96 16.66 0.66
CA ALA A 140 30.14 17.20 -0.03
C ALA A 140 29.94 17.32 -1.55
N THR A 141 29.00 16.58 -2.15
CA THR A 141 28.75 16.61 -3.59
C THR A 141 27.65 17.61 -3.95
N SER A 142 26.45 17.45 -3.37
CA SER A 142 25.28 18.36 -3.41
C SER A 142 24.00 17.57 -3.17
N ALA A 143 22.95 18.26 -2.72
CA ALA A 143 21.60 17.69 -2.70
C ALA A 143 21.04 17.55 -4.13
N PRO A 144 20.21 16.53 -4.41
CA PRO A 144 19.49 16.43 -5.67
C PRO A 144 18.56 17.62 -5.86
N ALA A 145 18.34 18.03 -7.10
CA ALA A 145 17.43 19.13 -7.42
C ALA A 145 15.96 18.70 -7.45
N SER A 146 15.68 17.41 -7.57
CA SER A 146 14.33 16.86 -7.63
C SER A 146 14.27 15.41 -7.16
N VAL A 147 13.11 15.01 -6.64
CA VAL A 147 12.78 13.64 -6.23
C VAL A 147 11.36 13.29 -6.70
N GLY A 148 11.19 12.11 -7.31
CA GLY A 148 9.87 11.67 -7.76
C GLY A 148 9.01 11.12 -6.62
N LEU A 149 7.69 11.38 -6.68
CA LEU A 149 6.69 10.85 -5.72
C LEU A 149 5.71 9.89 -6.40
N SER A 150 6.09 9.25 -7.49
CA SER A 150 5.20 8.34 -8.24
C SER A 150 4.73 7.13 -7.41
N GLU A 151 5.53 6.66 -6.46
CA GLU A 151 5.16 5.57 -5.55
C GLU A 151 4.04 5.95 -4.57
N ALA A 152 3.85 7.26 -4.33
CA ALA A 152 2.74 7.77 -3.55
C ALA A 152 1.45 7.95 -4.37
N GLY A 153 1.49 7.57 -5.64
CA GLY A 153 0.34 7.63 -6.53
C GLY A 153 -0.07 9.06 -6.91
N PRO A 154 -1.31 9.21 -7.43
CA PRO A 154 -1.82 10.47 -7.97
C PRO A 154 -2.41 11.40 -6.90
N THR A 155 -2.46 10.97 -5.64
CA THR A 155 -2.99 11.73 -4.50
C THR A 155 -2.12 11.49 -3.27
N PRO A 156 -0.92 12.11 -3.19
CA PRO A 156 0.05 11.93 -2.11
C PRO A 156 -0.28 12.73 -0.83
N ASP A 157 -1.47 13.33 -0.74
CA ASP A 157 -1.90 14.19 0.36
C ASP A 157 -2.04 13.47 1.72
N TYR A 158 -1.96 12.14 1.73
CA TYR A 158 -1.80 11.32 2.93
C TYR A 158 -0.37 11.38 3.52
N LEU A 159 0.59 12.02 2.85
CA LEU A 159 1.91 12.28 3.41
C LEU A 159 1.87 13.59 4.21
N HIS A 160 2.05 13.54 5.52
CA HIS A 160 1.84 14.69 6.40
C HIS A 160 3.12 15.47 6.71
N SER A 161 4.30 14.90 6.50
CA SER A 161 5.57 15.59 6.75
C SER A 161 6.67 15.21 5.77
N VAL A 162 7.71 16.06 5.74
CA VAL A 162 8.96 15.80 5.04
C VAL A 162 10.12 15.99 6.01
N ALA A 163 11.04 15.02 6.04
CA ALA A 163 12.13 14.96 7.01
C ALA A 163 13.49 14.82 6.33
N LEU A 164 14.49 15.46 6.94
CA LEU A 164 15.91 15.24 6.71
C LEU A 164 16.48 14.40 7.84
N VAL A 165 17.11 13.30 7.46
CA VAL A 165 17.58 12.27 8.37
C VAL A 165 19.05 11.98 8.06
N PRO A 166 19.92 11.79 9.05
CA PRO A 166 21.26 11.28 8.81
C PRO A 166 21.19 9.85 8.29
N SER A 167 22.23 9.47 7.56
CA SER A 167 22.29 8.21 6.86
C SER A 167 23.74 7.74 6.75
N SER A 168 23.93 6.47 6.39
CA SER A 168 25.22 5.94 5.91
C SER A 168 25.29 5.92 4.38
N ASP A 169 26.50 5.79 3.85
CA ASP A 169 26.83 5.54 2.43
C ASP A 169 26.46 4.12 1.98
N ASP A 170 26.52 3.14 2.90
CA ASP A 170 26.37 1.70 2.67
C ASP A 170 24.93 1.20 2.36
N GLY A 171 24.07 2.03 1.77
CA GLY A 171 22.80 1.55 1.23
C GLY A 171 21.72 1.35 2.30
N ASP A 172 21.95 0.53 3.31
CA ASP A 172 20.97 0.14 4.33
C ASP A 172 21.66 -0.38 5.60
N ALA A 173 22.76 0.24 6.04
CA ALA A 173 23.36 -0.10 7.33
C ALA A 173 22.45 0.36 8.49
N GLY A 174 21.42 -0.45 8.74
CA GLY A 174 20.77 -0.68 10.02
C GLY A 174 20.59 0.55 10.89
N LEU A 175 19.74 1.48 10.49
CA LEU A 175 19.07 2.34 11.46
C LEU A 175 17.91 1.54 12.08
N THR A 176 18.26 0.44 12.76
CA THR A 176 17.32 -0.28 13.63
C THR A 176 17.24 0.49 14.95
N GLY A 177 16.22 1.34 15.08
CA GLY A 177 15.98 2.21 16.23
C GLY A 177 15.33 3.54 15.82
N ASP A 178 15.10 4.43 16.79
CA ASP A 178 14.66 5.80 16.52
C ASP A 178 15.76 6.54 15.76
N VAL A 179 15.60 6.65 14.43
CA VAL A 179 16.56 7.41 13.62
C VAL A 179 16.42 8.89 13.97
N PRO A 180 17.49 9.55 14.45
CA PRO A 180 17.38 10.96 14.80
C PRO A 180 17.00 11.77 13.56
N VAL A 181 15.94 12.56 13.68
CA VAL A 181 15.51 13.49 12.63
C VAL A 181 16.27 14.79 12.82
N LEU A 182 17.03 15.22 11.81
CA LEU A 182 17.76 16.50 11.86
C LEU A 182 16.82 17.69 11.69
N ALA A 183 15.89 17.57 10.76
CA ALA A 183 14.92 18.59 10.44
C ALA A 183 13.66 17.93 9.90
N VAL A 184 12.50 18.48 10.25
CA VAL A 184 11.20 18.02 9.74
C VAL A 184 10.27 19.20 9.63
N ALA A 185 9.43 19.19 8.61
CA ALA A 185 8.39 20.18 8.45
C ALA A 185 7.07 19.53 8.05
N PRO A 186 5.93 20.10 8.47
CA PRO A 186 4.63 19.65 8.00
C PRO A 186 4.47 19.95 6.51
N LEU A 187 3.75 19.06 5.82
CA LEU A 187 3.22 19.28 4.49
C LEU A 187 1.79 19.79 4.60
N ARG A 188 1.45 20.73 3.73
CA ARG A 188 0.10 21.29 3.60
C ARG A 188 -0.28 21.20 2.13
N TRP A 189 -1.17 20.26 1.84
CA TRP A 189 -1.58 19.97 0.48
C TRP A 189 -2.75 20.84 0.03
N THR A 190 -2.75 21.20 -1.24
CA THR A 190 -3.85 21.90 -1.93
C THR A 190 -4.48 21.03 -3.00
N ILE A 191 -4.32 19.71 -2.90
CA ILE A 191 -4.95 18.73 -3.79
C ILE A 191 -6.44 18.69 -3.46
N PRO A 192 -7.34 18.95 -4.43
CA PRO A 192 -8.77 18.79 -4.21
C PRO A 192 -9.13 17.33 -3.95
N ASP A 193 -10.11 17.10 -3.09
CA ASP A 193 -10.72 15.77 -2.93
C ASP A 193 -11.29 15.30 -4.29
N PRO A 194 -10.81 14.18 -4.86
CA PRO A 194 -11.34 13.63 -6.10
C PRO A 194 -12.75 13.04 -5.94
N TYR A 195 -13.21 12.78 -4.72
CA TYR A 195 -14.49 12.17 -4.39
C TYR A 195 -15.28 12.93 -3.29
N PRO A 196 -15.61 14.23 -3.47
CA PRO A 196 -16.27 15.04 -2.43
C PRO A 196 -17.68 14.54 -2.07
N ALA A 197 -18.29 13.74 -2.94
CA ALA A 197 -19.59 13.10 -2.72
C ALA A 197 -19.48 11.64 -2.24
N LEU A 198 -18.28 11.14 -1.92
CA LEU A 198 -18.08 9.77 -1.44
C LEU A 198 -18.90 9.53 -0.18
N ARG A 199 -19.70 8.47 -0.19
CA ARG A 199 -20.45 8.00 0.97
C ARG A 199 -20.33 6.49 1.00
N VAL A 200 -19.97 5.95 2.15
CA VAL A 200 -19.94 4.52 2.38
C VAL A 200 -21.35 4.03 2.67
N VAL A 201 -21.78 3.00 1.94
CA VAL A 201 -23.07 2.35 2.14
C VAL A 201 -22.82 0.86 2.32
N VAL A 202 -22.96 0.38 3.55
CA VAL A 202 -22.65 -1.00 3.91
C VAL A 202 -23.83 -1.90 3.52
N GLY A 203 -23.59 -2.79 2.56
CA GLY A 203 -24.46 -3.90 2.21
C GLY A 203 -24.21 -5.15 3.06
N GLU A 204 -25.03 -6.17 2.79
CA GLU A 204 -24.93 -7.48 3.45
C GLU A 204 -23.57 -8.15 3.19
N ALA A 205 -23.08 -8.88 4.20
CA ALA A 205 -21.91 -9.73 4.04
C ALA A 205 -22.16 -10.81 2.98
N ARG A 206 -21.11 -11.17 2.22
CA ARG A 206 -21.19 -12.12 1.10
C ARG A 206 -19.85 -12.79 0.82
N PRO A 207 -19.79 -13.88 0.05
CA PRO A 207 -18.53 -14.52 -0.30
C PRO A 207 -17.53 -13.52 -0.90
N GLY A 208 -16.33 -13.44 -0.31
CA GLY A 208 -15.28 -12.49 -0.69
C GLY A 208 -15.43 -11.07 -0.12
N ALA A 209 -16.39 -10.85 0.77
CA ALA A 209 -16.53 -9.62 1.56
C ALA A 209 -17.31 -9.90 2.86
N HIS A 210 -16.73 -10.66 3.77
CA HIS A 210 -17.32 -11.08 5.05
C HIS A 210 -16.59 -10.54 6.28
N GLY A 211 -15.65 -9.63 6.07
CA GLY A 211 -15.03 -8.80 7.12
C GLY A 211 -16.02 -7.93 7.88
N TRP A 212 -15.51 -7.30 8.93
CA TRP A 212 -16.30 -6.57 9.91
C TRP A 212 -16.22 -5.07 9.65
N VAL A 213 -17.35 -4.38 9.67
CA VAL A 213 -17.38 -2.91 9.66
C VAL A 213 -17.39 -2.42 11.10
N HIS A 214 -16.56 -1.44 11.39
CA HIS A 214 -16.59 -0.71 12.65
C HIS A 214 -17.18 0.68 12.41
N ASP A 215 -18.10 1.05 13.30
CA ASP A 215 -18.80 2.33 13.25
C ASP A 215 -18.33 3.25 14.38
N ARG A 216 -18.28 4.54 14.08
CA ARG A 216 -18.17 5.62 15.06
C ARG A 216 -19.43 6.48 14.94
N ASP A 217 -20.22 6.56 16.01
CA ASP A 217 -21.48 7.31 16.04
C ASP A 217 -22.47 6.95 14.91
N GLY A 218 -22.49 5.68 14.48
CA GLY A 218 -23.35 5.18 13.42
C GLY A 218 -22.84 5.46 11.99
N VAL A 219 -21.61 5.96 11.85
CA VAL A 219 -20.92 6.14 10.57
C VAL A 219 -19.83 5.07 10.43
N PRO A 220 -19.79 4.32 9.31
CA PRO A 220 -18.70 3.38 9.03
C PRO A 220 -17.37 4.11 8.94
N VAL A 221 -16.40 3.73 9.78
CA VAL A 221 -15.06 4.35 9.82
C VAL A 221 -13.93 3.38 9.47
N SER A 222 -14.12 2.08 9.68
CA SER A 222 -13.15 1.08 9.21
C SER A 222 -13.79 -0.24 8.82
N TYR A 223 -13.07 -1.01 8.00
CA TYR A 223 -13.41 -2.38 7.62
C TYR A 223 -12.23 -3.29 7.94
N GLN A 224 -12.42 -4.23 8.86
CA GLN A 224 -11.43 -5.27 9.15
C GLN A 224 -11.57 -6.40 8.15
N VAL A 225 -10.51 -6.61 7.37
CA VAL A 225 -10.43 -7.63 6.33
C VAL A 225 -10.50 -9.02 6.93
N ALA A 226 -11.42 -9.86 6.44
CA ALA A 226 -11.44 -11.28 6.78
C ALA A 226 -10.70 -12.13 5.74
N THR A 227 -10.36 -13.36 6.12
CA THR A 227 -9.75 -14.35 5.21
C THR A 227 -10.57 -14.51 3.94
N ASP A 228 -9.94 -14.53 2.76
CA ASP A 228 -10.58 -14.64 1.44
C ASP A 228 -11.37 -13.39 0.98
N ASP A 229 -11.30 -12.27 1.70
CA ASP A 229 -11.84 -11.00 1.21
C ASP A 229 -11.08 -10.53 -0.05
N ALA A 230 -11.85 -10.17 -1.07
CA ALA A 230 -11.34 -9.68 -2.34
C ALA A 230 -11.64 -8.19 -2.48
N GLN A 231 -10.65 -7.40 -2.91
CA GLN A 231 -10.75 -5.93 -2.96
C GLN A 231 -12.00 -5.44 -3.73
N ALA A 232 -12.29 -6.02 -4.89
CA ALA A 232 -13.46 -5.64 -5.70
C ALA A 232 -14.79 -5.96 -5.01
N THR A 233 -14.88 -7.11 -4.35
CA THR A 233 -16.11 -7.54 -3.67
C THR A 233 -16.32 -6.77 -2.37
N VAL A 234 -15.25 -6.42 -1.65
CA VAL A 234 -15.30 -5.53 -0.48
C VAL A 234 -15.73 -4.13 -0.89
N ALA A 235 -15.13 -3.56 -1.94
CA ALA A 235 -15.51 -2.24 -2.44
C ALA A 235 -17.01 -2.18 -2.79
N ASP A 236 -17.51 -3.15 -3.55
CA ASP A 236 -18.93 -3.19 -3.93
C ASP A 236 -19.86 -3.45 -2.73
N ARG A 237 -19.41 -4.17 -1.68
CA ARG A 237 -20.19 -4.30 -0.43
C ARG A 237 -20.30 -2.96 0.29
N LEU A 238 -19.27 -2.13 0.22
CA LEU A 238 -19.20 -0.82 0.88
C LEU A 238 -19.83 0.30 0.03
N GLY A 239 -20.39 -0.03 -1.14
CA GLY A 239 -20.93 0.97 -2.08
C GLY A 239 -19.84 1.83 -2.73
N LEU A 240 -18.61 1.33 -2.79
CA LEU A 240 -17.44 2.01 -3.33
C LEU A 240 -16.97 1.37 -4.64
N THR A 241 -16.33 2.17 -5.48
CA THR A 241 -15.46 1.66 -6.54
C THR A 241 -14.11 1.21 -5.96
N VAL A 242 -13.39 0.33 -6.66
CA VAL A 242 -12.02 -0.04 -6.26
C VAL A 242 -11.10 1.19 -6.20
N ALA A 243 -11.28 2.15 -7.09
CA ALA A 243 -10.50 3.39 -7.08
C ALA A 243 -10.75 4.23 -5.81
N GLN A 244 -11.99 4.33 -5.36
CA GLN A 244 -12.34 5.02 -4.12
C GLN A 244 -11.79 4.28 -2.88
N LEU A 245 -11.88 2.95 -2.84
CA LEU A 245 -11.32 2.17 -1.74
C LEU A 245 -9.80 2.33 -1.65
N ARG A 246 -9.09 2.36 -2.79
CA ARG A 246 -7.64 2.62 -2.85
C ARG A 246 -7.27 4.05 -2.53
N TRP A 247 -8.12 5.01 -2.89
CA TRP A 247 -7.90 6.39 -2.51
C TRP A 247 -7.97 6.56 -0.98
N LEU A 248 -8.97 5.96 -0.34
CA LEU A 248 -9.07 5.88 1.13
C LEU A 248 -7.91 5.11 1.78
N ASN A 249 -7.30 4.17 1.04
CA ASN A 249 -6.24 3.29 1.52
C ASN A 249 -5.05 3.25 0.53
N PRO A 250 -4.22 4.31 0.46
CA PRO A 250 -3.22 4.48 -0.59
C PRO A 250 -2.14 3.39 -0.66
N THR A 251 -1.95 2.63 0.43
CA THR A 251 -1.00 1.51 0.51
C THR A 251 -1.56 0.19 0.00
N LEU A 252 -2.84 0.14 -0.39
CA LEU A 252 -3.41 -1.08 -0.96
C LEU A 252 -2.76 -1.43 -2.30
N PRO A 253 -2.56 -2.73 -2.59
CA PRO A 253 -2.07 -3.18 -3.88
C PRO A 253 -2.94 -2.66 -5.05
N THR A 254 -2.26 -2.32 -6.15
CA THR A 254 -2.89 -1.81 -7.38
C THR A 254 -3.47 -2.90 -8.28
N ASP A 255 -3.20 -4.17 -8.01
CA ASP A 255 -3.74 -5.28 -8.77
C ASP A 255 -5.19 -5.56 -8.35
N ALA A 256 -6.15 -5.42 -9.27
CA ALA A 256 -7.59 -5.54 -8.96
C ALA A 256 -8.01 -6.95 -8.47
N GLY A 257 -7.17 -7.96 -8.73
CA GLY A 257 -7.33 -9.33 -8.24
C GLY A 257 -6.51 -9.64 -6.98
N ALA A 258 -5.83 -8.65 -6.39
CA ALA A 258 -5.11 -8.86 -5.15
C ALA A 258 -6.11 -9.22 -4.04
N GLN A 259 -5.81 -10.32 -3.34
CA GLN A 259 -6.48 -10.59 -2.08
C GLN A 259 -6.07 -9.53 -1.06
N LEU A 260 -7.03 -9.10 -0.26
CA LEU A 260 -6.74 -8.24 0.87
C LEU A 260 -6.06 -9.08 1.95
N ILE A 261 -5.13 -8.47 2.67
CA ILE A 261 -4.42 -9.14 3.76
C ILE A 261 -5.37 -9.23 4.95
N THR A 262 -5.67 -10.45 5.41
CA THR A 262 -6.49 -10.69 6.60
C THR A 262 -6.00 -9.88 7.79
N ASP A 263 -6.94 -9.41 8.62
CA ASP A 263 -6.69 -8.60 9.82
C ASP A 263 -6.11 -7.20 9.53
N THR A 264 -6.08 -6.78 8.27
CA THR A 264 -5.82 -5.38 7.92
C THR A 264 -7.07 -4.54 8.18
N ASP A 265 -6.92 -3.42 8.85
CA ASP A 265 -7.97 -2.41 8.96
C ASP A 265 -7.92 -1.46 7.76
N LEU A 266 -8.97 -1.45 6.95
CA LEU A 266 -9.14 -0.49 5.88
C LEU A 266 -9.84 0.75 6.43
N ASN A 267 -9.27 1.93 6.17
CA ASN A 267 -9.89 3.20 6.41
C ASN A 267 -11.12 3.39 5.50
N LEU A 268 -12.22 3.85 6.10
CA LEU A 268 -13.45 4.23 5.41
C LEU A 268 -13.79 5.72 5.57
N ASP A 269 -13.02 6.45 6.37
CA ASP A 269 -13.21 7.87 6.67
C ASP A 269 -12.29 8.73 5.79
N PRO A 270 -12.83 9.52 4.84
CA PRO A 270 -12.05 10.44 4.01
C PRO A 270 -11.17 11.42 4.80
N ASP A 271 -11.60 11.80 6.02
CA ASP A 271 -10.94 12.82 6.84
C ASP A 271 -9.75 12.24 7.64
N GLU A 272 -9.67 10.91 7.78
CA GLU A 272 -8.61 10.18 8.50
C GLU A 272 -7.66 9.43 7.55
N ARG A 273 -7.56 9.89 6.29
CA ARG A 273 -6.79 9.23 5.22
C ARG A 273 -5.27 9.41 5.31
#